data_AF-A0A1Q3M6R3-F1
#
_entry.id   AF-A0A1Q3M6R3-F1
#
_cell.length_a   1.000
_cell.length_b   1.000
_cell.length_c   1.000
_cell.angle_alpha   90.00
_cell.angle_beta   90.00
_cell.angle_gamma   90.00
#
_symmetry.space_group_name_H-M   'P 1'
#
loop_
_entity.id
_entity.type
_entity.pdbx_description
1 polymer ?
#
loop_
_entity_poly.entity_id
_entity_poly.type
_entity_poly.pdbx_seq_one_letter_code
_entity_poly.pdbx_strand_id
1 'polypeptide(L)'
;MATLSELLTRALQVYNEQVENMNSNVRIGSLLRDIVNFIDTKQGKESGKGLSTNDFSNVDKANLATLVNLLNDNPDNVLNTISEVFKVLESYPEGVKVVDLLGAKLDKGGFTGTAKTLESRIDDLDSSKLSNSNVNEGHSDGHYFVDEQGNVMAKVTPEGIQATAFIDKDGNDITANSSGNSGTSTKKLDGKFVVSLGDSHMNQPWLPAFCTATGASYSSTIQQYLIDHKPDYYDTGHMMGYAKALKEYCSENNKIVDLILIENTHFIKPSTDFNTFVPQDYQNFKLFPTTYASLQSYYATQAADLAAYKATLVPTLKTVIRVNYNTYKTTVSFTSAGTLTAGTVTLTINGQNFAVNVTNGETLVQAVTALNDWAFNEYVANWTNWTTKGQTRTSGTIELIYTGANAAVQPTITFNAGSTGLIMSDVSMTNTTNIIDWYFNSYDLTKWSDATYWVLSQGGSSLYACMKGLVEFLQENFKNTKLVIWTPPNFNISLVPSASNSYLVESYPGSGIYYFDINAFYANTSNANIFTSYEGLKIFADLMRIRIIELHKLTKLNYYNLFPTYYSQNNVHPLAAGYALWGNELADLY
;
A
#
# COMPACT_ATOMS: atom_id res chain seq x y z
N MET A 1 27.38 -0.23 -11.97
CA MET A 1 27.56 1.22 -11.80
C MET A 1 26.89 1.91 -12.96
N ALA A 2 25.99 2.88 -12.70
CA ALA A 2 25.43 3.70 -13.78
C ALA A 2 26.55 4.55 -14.38
N THR A 3 26.58 4.65 -15.70
CA THR A 3 27.55 5.48 -16.42
C THR A 3 27.28 6.95 -16.17
N LEU A 4 28.31 7.79 -16.30
CA LEU A 4 28.19 9.25 -16.12
C LEU A 4 27.11 9.85 -17.04
N SER A 5 26.92 9.28 -18.23
CA SER A 5 25.87 9.66 -19.18
C SER A 5 24.46 9.34 -18.68
N GLU A 6 24.27 8.21 -18.00
CA GLU A 6 22.98 7.81 -17.41
C GLU A 6 22.64 8.68 -16.18
N LEU A 7 23.65 9.09 -15.42
CA LEU A 7 23.49 10.01 -14.29
C LEU A 7 23.16 11.44 -14.76
N LEU A 8 23.82 11.92 -15.83
CA LEU A 8 23.54 13.24 -16.40
C LEU A 8 22.15 13.32 -17.03
N THR A 9 21.73 12.25 -17.72
CA THR A 9 20.39 12.13 -18.31
C THR A 9 19.31 12.12 -17.22
N ARG A 10 19.55 11.38 -16.12
CA ARG A 10 18.64 11.36 -14.97
C ARG A 10 18.60 12.70 -14.22
N ALA A 11 19.74 13.39 -14.08
CA ALA A 11 19.79 14.69 -13.41
C ALA A 11 19.05 15.78 -14.21
N LEU A 12 19.20 15.81 -15.53
CA LEU A 12 18.43 16.70 -16.41
C LEU A 12 16.94 16.35 -16.41
N GLN A 13 16.61 15.07 -16.31
CA GLN A 13 15.23 14.61 -16.21
C GLN A 13 14.57 15.06 -14.90
N VAL A 14 15.26 14.92 -13.77
CA VAL A 14 14.78 15.39 -12.45
C VAL A 14 14.67 16.91 -12.38
N TYR A 15 15.64 17.65 -12.96
CA TYR A 15 15.60 19.12 -13.00
C TYR A 15 14.38 19.65 -13.77
N ASN A 16 14.08 19.07 -14.93
CA ASN A 16 12.94 19.49 -15.75
C ASN A 16 11.58 19.05 -15.17
N GLU A 17 11.54 17.92 -14.46
CA GLU A 17 10.32 17.42 -13.77
C GLU A 17 9.97 18.26 -12.53
N GLN A 18 10.95 18.81 -11.83
CA GLN A 18 10.71 19.58 -10.60
C GLN A 18 10.59 21.09 -10.79
N VAL A 19 11.18 21.67 -11.83
CA VAL A 19 11.25 23.13 -11.99
C VAL A 19 10.19 23.69 -12.96
N GLU A 20 9.74 22.94 -13.98
CA GLU A 20 8.91 23.52 -15.06
C GLU A 20 7.48 22.94 -15.20
N ASN A 21 7.10 21.92 -14.42
CA ASN A 21 5.72 21.41 -14.31
C ASN A 21 5.03 21.04 -15.65
N MET A 22 5.79 20.58 -16.65
CA MET A 22 5.25 20.18 -17.97
C MET A 22 4.87 18.69 -18.01
N ASN A 23 3.64 18.37 -18.45
CA ASN A 23 3.17 16.99 -18.54
C ASN A 23 3.88 16.18 -19.66
N SER A 24 3.94 14.85 -19.50
CA SER A 24 4.65 13.94 -20.41
C SER A 24 4.12 13.95 -21.86
N ASN A 25 2.87 14.34 -22.09
CA ASN A 25 2.25 14.42 -23.43
C ASN A 25 2.71 15.66 -24.20
N VAL A 26 2.89 16.80 -23.52
CA VAL A 26 3.48 18.02 -24.09
C VAL A 26 4.97 17.81 -24.39
N ARG A 27 5.67 17.05 -23.55
CA ARG A 27 7.07 16.65 -23.74
C ARG A 27 7.27 15.78 -24.99
N ILE A 28 6.46 14.75 -25.20
CA ILE A 28 6.51 13.90 -26.41
C ILE A 28 6.11 14.70 -27.66
N GLY A 29 5.10 15.55 -27.55
CA GLY A 29 4.69 16.43 -28.65
C GLY A 29 5.72 17.50 -29.02
N SER A 30 6.52 18.00 -28.08
CA SER A 30 7.67 18.89 -28.35
C SER A 30 8.83 18.14 -28.97
N LEU A 31 9.21 16.98 -28.39
CA LEU A 31 10.31 16.17 -28.88
C LEU A 31 10.05 15.67 -30.31
N LEU A 32 8.81 15.29 -30.63
CA LEU A 32 8.40 14.94 -31.99
C LEU A 32 8.45 16.14 -32.94
N ARG A 33 8.08 17.34 -32.48
CA ARG A 33 8.19 18.59 -33.27
C ARG A 33 9.64 18.96 -33.53
N ASP A 34 10.50 18.77 -32.54
CA ASP A 34 11.94 19.03 -32.65
C ASP A 34 12.63 17.99 -33.50
N ILE A 35 12.21 16.71 -33.47
CA ILE A 35 12.67 15.67 -34.39
C ILE A 35 12.18 15.95 -35.82
N VAL A 36 10.94 16.40 -36.00
CA VAL A 36 10.41 16.85 -37.30
C VAL A 36 11.22 18.03 -37.82
N ASN A 37 11.44 19.08 -37.03
CA ASN A 37 12.25 20.23 -37.38
C ASN A 37 13.73 19.87 -37.60
N PHE A 38 14.26 18.90 -36.87
CA PHE A 38 15.64 18.42 -37.00
C PHE A 38 15.84 17.59 -38.28
N ILE A 39 14.86 16.77 -38.65
CA ILE A 39 14.84 16.04 -39.92
C ILE A 39 14.66 17.02 -41.09
N ASP A 40 13.81 18.04 -40.93
CA ASP A 40 13.60 19.10 -41.93
C ASP A 40 14.86 19.98 -42.13
N THR A 41 15.69 20.11 -41.09
CA THR A 41 16.98 20.85 -41.14
C THR A 41 18.19 19.98 -41.50
N LYS A 42 18.01 18.66 -41.62
CA LYS A 42 19.07 17.69 -41.96
C LYS A 42 18.75 16.95 -43.26
N GLN A 43 18.82 17.66 -44.38
CA GLN A 43 19.15 17.01 -45.66
C GLN A 43 20.53 17.44 -46.16
N GLY A 44 21.29 16.47 -46.67
CA GLY A 44 22.63 16.66 -47.19
C GLY A 44 22.61 17.55 -48.44
N LYS A 45 23.22 18.73 -48.32
CA LYS A 45 23.43 19.65 -49.44
C LYS A 45 24.27 18.98 -50.52
N GLU A 46 23.79 18.90 -51.76
CA GLU A 46 24.73 18.93 -52.88
C GLU A 46 25.38 20.31 -52.91
N SER A 47 26.72 20.32 -52.85
CA SER A 47 27.47 21.55 -52.66
C SER A 47 27.25 22.53 -53.82
N GLY A 48 26.72 23.71 -53.51
CA GLY A 48 26.60 24.83 -54.45
C GLY A 48 25.22 25.06 -55.09
N LYS A 49 24.15 24.37 -54.69
CA LYS A 49 22.78 24.65 -55.15
C LYS A 49 21.78 24.81 -54.00
N GLY A 50 20.75 25.64 -54.20
CA GLY A 50 19.59 25.73 -53.31
C GLY A 50 18.59 24.58 -53.53
N LEU A 51 17.78 24.28 -52.51
CA LEU A 51 16.87 23.13 -52.45
C LEU A 51 15.92 23.06 -53.66
N SER A 52 15.74 21.85 -54.23
CA SER A 52 14.76 21.55 -55.26
C SER A 52 13.83 20.41 -54.84
N THR A 53 12.64 20.37 -55.44
CA THR A 53 11.64 19.32 -55.20
C THR A 53 12.12 17.90 -55.52
N ASN A 54 13.29 17.74 -56.16
CA ASN A 54 13.83 16.43 -56.55
C ASN A 54 14.73 15.80 -55.47
N ASP A 55 14.94 16.49 -54.35
CA ASP A 55 15.97 16.13 -53.36
C ASP A 55 15.46 15.14 -52.28
N PHE A 56 14.22 14.65 -52.40
CA PHE A 56 13.70 13.55 -51.58
C PHE A 56 13.34 12.37 -52.46
N SER A 57 13.55 11.14 -51.98
CA SER A 57 13.01 9.99 -52.68
C SER A 57 11.47 10.01 -52.60
N ASN A 58 10.80 9.47 -53.63
CA ASN A 58 9.35 9.38 -53.65
C ASN A 58 8.81 8.52 -52.50
N VAL A 59 9.62 7.59 -52.00
CA VAL A 59 9.30 6.73 -50.85
C VAL A 59 9.31 7.54 -49.56
N ASP A 60 10.28 8.44 -49.38
CA ASP A 60 10.39 9.28 -48.17
C ASP A 60 9.22 10.26 -48.06
N LYS A 61 8.82 10.86 -49.19
CA LYS A 61 7.65 11.74 -49.25
C LYS A 61 6.35 11.01 -48.97
N ALA A 62 6.20 9.77 -49.47
CA ALA A 62 5.02 8.96 -49.23
C ALA A 62 4.93 8.52 -47.77
N ASN A 63 6.03 8.06 -47.19
CA ASN A 63 6.09 7.63 -45.78
C ASN A 63 5.80 8.79 -44.81
N LEU A 64 6.31 9.99 -45.11
CA LEU A 64 6.05 11.18 -44.30
C LEU A 64 4.58 11.60 -44.38
N ALA A 65 3.97 11.56 -45.57
CA ALA A 65 2.55 11.87 -45.75
C ALA A 65 1.64 10.85 -45.04
N THR A 66 1.99 9.56 -45.08
CA THR A 66 1.28 8.50 -44.34
C THR A 66 1.38 8.70 -42.84
N LEU A 67 2.55 9.07 -42.32
CA LEU A 67 2.76 9.32 -40.90
C LEU A 67 1.96 10.54 -40.42
N VAL A 68 1.94 11.62 -41.20
CA VAL A 68 1.17 12.85 -40.91
C VAL A 68 -0.34 12.57 -40.94
N ASN A 69 -0.83 11.77 -41.89
CA ASN A 69 -2.24 11.40 -41.95
C ASN A 69 -2.66 10.48 -40.80
N LEU A 70 -1.82 9.51 -40.41
CA LEU A 70 -2.07 8.65 -39.26
C LEU A 70 -2.09 9.42 -37.93
N LEU A 71 -1.29 10.47 -37.81
CA LEU A 71 -1.25 11.36 -36.64
C LEU A 71 -2.48 12.27 -36.54
N ASN A 72 -3.11 12.61 -37.68
CA ASN A 72 -4.28 13.48 -37.71
C ASN A 72 -5.60 12.74 -37.47
N ASP A 73 -5.70 11.45 -37.78
CA ASP A 73 -6.99 10.75 -37.81
C ASP A 73 -7.40 10.06 -36.49
N ASN A 74 -6.49 9.57 -35.64
CA ASN A 74 -6.83 9.13 -34.26
C ASN A 74 -5.59 8.83 -33.37
N PRO A 75 -5.31 9.58 -32.29
CA PRO A 75 -4.16 9.36 -31.40
C PRO A 75 -4.11 7.97 -30.74
N ASP A 76 -5.27 7.33 -30.55
CA ASP A 76 -5.37 6.05 -29.84
C ASP A 76 -4.91 4.84 -30.67
N ASN A 77 -4.77 4.97 -32.00
CA ASN A 77 -4.21 3.92 -32.86
C ASN A 77 -2.67 3.81 -32.81
N VAL A 78 -1.99 4.78 -32.20
CA VAL A 78 -0.53 4.77 -32.03
C VAL A 78 -0.09 3.63 -31.10
N LEU A 79 -0.87 3.32 -30.06
CA LEU A 79 -0.57 2.22 -29.14
C LEU A 79 -0.66 0.85 -29.84
N ASN A 80 -1.65 0.67 -30.71
CA ASN A 80 -1.83 -0.58 -31.47
C ASN A 80 -0.73 -0.77 -32.53
N THR A 81 -0.28 0.32 -33.16
CA THR A 81 0.81 0.28 -34.15
C THR A 81 2.17 -0.04 -33.51
N ILE A 82 2.45 0.48 -32.31
CA ILE A 82 3.66 0.14 -31.55
C ILE A 82 3.64 -1.35 -31.15
N SER A 83 2.47 -1.89 -30.80
CA SER A 83 2.31 -3.32 -30.47
C SER A 83 2.56 -4.24 -31.69
N GLU A 84 2.19 -3.83 -32.91
CA GLU A 84 2.53 -4.58 -34.13
C GLU A 84 4.02 -4.49 -34.49
N VAL A 85 4.68 -3.35 -34.26
CA VAL A 85 6.13 -3.20 -34.47
C VAL A 85 6.94 -4.09 -33.52
N PHE A 86 6.51 -4.24 -32.26
CA PHE A 86 7.15 -5.18 -31.33
C PHE A 86 6.94 -6.66 -31.73
N LYS A 87 5.76 -7.03 -32.26
CA LYS A 87 5.53 -8.39 -32.78
C LYS A 87 6.38 -8.73 -34.01
N VAL A 88 6.69 -7.74 -34.86
CA VAL A 88 7.62 -7.91 -35.99
C VAL A 88 9.05 -8.11 -35.48
N LEU A 89 9.46 -7.40 -34.41
CA LEU A 89 10.77 -7.56 -33.78
C LEU A 89 10.93 -8.90 -33.03
N GLU A 90 9.85 -9.43 -32.45
CA GLU A 90 9.80 -10.75 -31.80
C GLU A 90 9.79 -11.93 -32.78
N SER A 91 9.48 -11.69 -34.06
CA SER A 91 9.43 -12.73 -35.10
C SER A 91 10.80 -13.11 -35.70
N TYR A 92 11.89 -12.49 -35.25
CA TYR A 92 13.25 -12.82 -35.68
C TYR A 92 13.88 -13.92 -34.81
N PRO A 93 14.61 -14.90 -35.38
CA PRO A 93 15.11 -16.04 -34.60
C PRO A 93 16.16 -15.59 -33.57
N GLU A 94 16.09 -16.18 -32.37
CA GLU A 94 17.03 -15.92 -31.28
C GLU A 94 18.50 -16.13 -31.71
N GLY A 95 19.36 -15.14 -31.41
CA GLY A 95 20.81 -15.30 -31.45
C GLY A 95 21.62 -14.23 -32.18
N VAL A 96 21.01 -13.27 -32.88
CA VAL A 96 21.77 -12.20 -33.54
C VAL A 96 21.74 -10.91 -32.71
N LYS A 97 22.89 -10.56 -32.11
CA LYS A 97 23.05 -9.30 -31.37
C LYS A 97 23.15 -8.13 -32.36
N VAL A 98 22.12 -7.28 -32.36
CA VAL A 98 22.06 -5.98 -33.06
C VAL A 98 23.30 -5.10 -32.77
N VAL A 99 23.96 -5.33 -31.63
CA VAL A 99 25.19 -4.64 -31.20
C VAL A 99 26.39 -4.94 -32.12
N ASP A 100 26.50 -6.14 -32.69
CA ASP A 100 27.66 -6.52 -33.51
C ASP A 100 27.61 -5.88 -34.91
N LEU A 101 26.40 -5.61 -35.42
CA LEU A 101 26.18 -4.86 -36.67
C LEU A 101 26.47 -3.36 -36.52
N LEU A 102 26.30 -2.80 -35.31
CA LEU A 102 26.60 -1.40 -35.01
C LEU A 102 28.10 -1.17 -34.74
N GLY A 103 28.78 -2.14 -34.12
CA GLY A 103 30.23 -2.10 -33.93
C GLY A 103 31.03 -2.09 -35.24
N ALA A 104 30.60 -2.85 -36.24
CA ALA A 104 31.31 -2.96 -37.52
C ALA A 104 31.25 -1.70 -38.42
N LYS A 105 30.37 -0.72 -38.11
CA LYS A 105 30.27 0.55 -38.86
C LYS A 105 31.07 1.71 -38.25
N LEU A 106 31.56 1.59 -37.02
CA LEU A 106 32.33 2.66 -36.36
C LEU A 106 33.83 2.65 -36.74
N ASP A 107 34.36 1.53 -37.25
CA ASP A 107 35.79 1.38 -37.59
C ASP A 107 36.18 1.81 -39.01
N LYS A 108 35.28 2.41 -39.80
CA LYS A 108 35.62 2.92 -41.14
C LYS A 108 35.33 4.42 -41.28
N GLY A 109 36.20 5.20 -40.63
CA GLY A 109 36.70 6.48 -41.12
C GLY A 109 35.73 7.67 -41.04
N GLY A 110 36.02 8.61 -40.14
CA GLY A 110 35.50 9.97 -40.29
C GLY A 110 35.25 10.80 -39.02
N PHE A 111 35.94 10.58 -37.90
CA PHE A 111 35.83 11.47 -36.74
C PHE A 111 37.19 11.74 -36.07
N THR A 112 38.16 12.25 -36.84
CA THR A 112 39.46 12.72 -36.32
C THR A 112 39.49 14.22 -36.00
N GLY A 113 38.37 14.94 -36.16
CA GLY A 113 38.30 16.39 -35.91
C GLY A 113 37.89 16.78 -34.49
N THR A 114 36.95 16.05 -33.87
CA THR A 114 36.28 16.50 -32.64
C THR A 114 37.00 16.11 -31.35
N ALA A 115 37.86 15.09 -31.39
CA ALA A 115 38.68 14.69 -30.23
C ALA A 115 39.72 15.78 -29.88
N LYS A 116 40.37 16.38 -30.88
CA LYS A 116 41.33 17.48 -30.67
C LYS A 116 40.69 18.77 -30.18
N THR A 117 39.41 19.01 -30.51
CA THR A 117 38.68 20.20 -30.02
C THR A 117 38.18 20.01 -28.58
N LEU A 118 37.97 18.77 -28.13
CA LEU A 118 37.65 18.48 -26.73
C LEU A 118 38.92 18.51 -25.86
N GLU A 119 40.04 17.95 -26.31
CA GLU A 119 41.33 18.04 -25.61
C GLU A 119 41.76 19.50 -25.42
N SER A 120 41.69 20.33 -26.47
CA SER A 120 41.98 21.77 -26.36
C SER A 120 41.03 22.53 -25.44
N ARG A 121 39.75 22.13 -25.35
CA ARG A 121 38.79 22.78 -24.44
C ARG A 121 38.91 22.28 -23.00
N ILE A 122 39.44 21.08 -22.79
CA ILE A 122 39.80 20.55 -21.48
C ILE A 122 41.06 21.26 -20.98
N ASP A 123 42.08 21.46 -21.83
CA ASP A 123 43.30 22.22 -21.48
C ASP A 123 43.01 23.71 -21.16
N ASP A 124 42.06 24.34 -21.86
CA ASP A 124 41.60 25.72 -21.56
C ASP A 124 40.75 25.81 -20.27
N LEU A 125 40.07 24.71 -19.91
CA LEU A 125 39.27 24.62 -18.68
C LEU A 125 40.13 24.29 -17.45
N ASP A 126 41.25 23.58 -17.62
CA ASP A 126 42.16 23.19 -16.55
C ASP A 126 43.16 24.29 -16.18
N SER A 127 43.63 25.10 -17.15
CA SER A 127 44.65 26.12 -16.89
C SER A 127 44.13 27.46 -16.35
N SER A 128 42.85 27.79 -16.57
CA SER A 128 42.29 29.11 -16.18
C SER A 128 41.47 29.11 -14.88
N LYS A 129 41.11 27.94 -14.34
CA LYS A 129 40.30 27.82 -13.12
C LYS A 129 41.00 27.15 -11.93
N LEU A 130 42.18 26.55 -12.12
CA LEU A 130 42.97 25.93 -11.04
C LEU A 130 44.14 26.79 -10.55
N SER A 131 44.41 27.95 -11.15
CA SER A 131 45.54 28.80 -10.72
C SER A 131 45.31 29.57 -9.41
N ASN A 132 44.24 29.28 -8.65
CA ASN A 132 43.90 29.98 -7.41
C ASN A 132 43.57 29.07 -6.21
N SER A 133 43.90 27.78 -6.26
CA SER A 133 43.78 26.91 -5.08
C SER A 133 45.06 26.10 -4.88
N ASN A 134 45.63 26.21 -3.69
CA ASN A 134 46.89 25.62 -3.24
C ASN A 134 46.92 24.08 -3.31
N VAL A 135 47.12 23.51 -4.50
CA VAL A 135 47.43 22.07 -4.66
C VAL A 135 48.96 21.90 -4.62
N ASN A 136 49.48 21.29 -3.56
CA ASN A 136 50.91 21.02 -3.41
C ASN A 136 51.23 19.61 -3.95
N GLU A 137 51.77 19.51 -5.17
CA GLU A 137 52.11 18.26 -5.87
C GLU A 137 53.43 17.61 -5.37
N GLY A 138 53.54 17.36 -4.06
CA GLY A 138 54.81 16.97 -3.43
C GLY A 138 54.96 15.53 -2.95
N HIS A 139 53.91 14.71 -2.87
CA HIS A 139 53.95 13.47 -2.08
C HIS A 139 53.53 12.23 -2.88
N SER A 140 54.41 11.22 -2.92
CA SER A 140 54.27 9.99 -3.71
C SER A 140 53.27 8.96 -3.14
N ASP A 141 52.61 9.27 -2.03
CA ASP A 141 51.77 8.34 -1.26
C ASP A 141 50.27 8.74 -1.23
N GLY A 142 49.86 9.74 -2.02
CA GLY A 142 48.46 10.11 -2.24
C GLY A 142 48.25 11.57 -2.65
N HIS A 143 47.02 11.92 -3.04
CA HIS A 143 46.63 13.32 -3.32
C HIS A 143 46.01 13.96 -2.08
N TYR A 144 46.48 15.17 -1.75
CA TYR A 144 46.08 15.89 -0.55
C TYR A 144 45.24 17.12 -0.92
N PHE A 145 44.06 17.23 -0.32
CA PHE A 145 43.23 18.42 -0.34
C PHE A 145 43.52 19.23 0.91
N VAL A 146 43.92 20.48 0.73
CA VAL A 146 44.24 21.39 1.83
C VAL A 146 43.36 22.63 1.79
N ASP A 147 43.15 23.26 2.94
CA ASP A 147 42.51 24.57 3.02
C ASP A 147 43.46 25.69 2.52
N GLU A 148 42.95 26.93 2.52
CA GLU A 148 43.71 28.10 2.06
C GLU A 148 44.96 28.39 2.90
N GLN A 149 45.06 27.84 4.12
CA GLN A 149 46.20 27.97 5.03
C GLN A 149 47.17 26.78 4.93
N GLY A 150 46.85 25.75 4.14
CA GLY A 150 47.69 24.58 3.89
C GLY A 150 47.42 23.39 4.83
N ASN A 151 46.32 23.39 5.58
CA ASN A 151 45.96 22.25 6.45
C ASN A 151 45.26 21.15 5.66
N VAL A 152 45.62 19.88 5.88
CA VAL A 152 45.08 18.72 5.15
C VAL A 152 43.64 18.40 5.58
N MET A 153 42.70 18.56 4.64
CA MET A 153 41.28 18.27 4.78
C MET A 153 40.94 16.83 4.38
N ALA A 154 41.59 16.31 3.32
CA ALA A 154 41.38 14.94 2.87
C ALA A 154 42.61 14.40 2.12
N LYS A 155 42.86 13.11 2.25
CA LYS A 155 43.86 12.36 1.48
C LYS A 155 43.16 11.30 0.62
N VAL A 156 43.49 11.25 -0.66
CA VAL A 156 43.01 10.22 -1.58
C VAL A 156 44.16 9.28 -1.89
N THR A 157 43.98 7.99 -1.57
CA THR A 157 44.90 6.91 -1.92
C THR A 157 44.21 5.91 -2.84
N PRO A 158 44.96 4.98 -3.48
CA PRO A 158 44.37 3.87 -4.23
C PRO A 158 43.41 2.99 -3.39
N GLU A 159 43.48 3.07 -2.07
CA GLU A 159 42.68 2.30 -1.11
C GLU A 159 41.37 3.03 -0.71
N GLY A 160 41.22 4.30 -1.09
CA GLY A 160 40.01 5.10 -0.83
C GLY A 160 40.29 6.52 -0.34
N ILE A 161 39.22 7.23 0.04
CA ILE A 161 39.30 8.59 0.60
C ILE A 161 39.46 8.48 2.12
N GLN A 162 40.53 9.05 2.66
CA GLN A 162 40.79 9.17 4.09
C GLN A 162 40.68 10.66 4.47
N ALA A 163 39.58 11.05 5.11
CA ALA A 163 39.40 12.40 5.67
C ALA A 163 39.93 12.44 7.10
N THR A 164 40.77 13.42 7.43
CA THR A 164 41.38 13.55 8.77
C THR A 164 40.55 14.37 9.75
N ALA A 165 39.72 15.31 9.27
CA ALA A 165 38.70 16.00 10.06
C ALA A 165 37.68 16.67 9.13
N PHE A 166 36.40 16.59 9.44
CA PHE A 166 35.39 17.45 8.83
C PHE A 166 35.32 18.70 9.69
N ILE A 167 35.44 19.90 9.14
CA ILE A 167 35.38 21.15 9.91
C ILE A 167 34.20 21.99 9.38
N ASP A 168 33.40 22.60 10.26
CA ASP A 168 32.27 23.45 9.86
C ASP A 168 32.72 24.84 9.35
N LYS A 169 31.76 25.64 8.85
CA LYS A 169 32.02 26.98 8.28
C LYS A 169 32.63 27.99 9.27
N ASP A 170 32.58 27.68 10.56
CA ASP A 170 33.10 28.51 11.65
C ASP A 170 34.44 27.96 12.19
N GLY A 171 34.99 26.91 11.58
CA GLY A 171 36.28 26.34 11.93
C GLY A 171 36.25 25.23 12.99
N ASN A 172 35.08 24.65 13.31
CA ASN A 172 34.97 23.61 14.34
C ASN A 172 35.09 22.19 13.77
N ASP A 173 35.94 21.37 14.38
CA ASP A 173 36.07 19.94 14.06
C ASP A 173 34.79 19.16 14.42
N ILE A 174 34.15 18.60 13.40
CA ILE A 174 32.90 17.84 13.42
C ILE A 174 33.17 16.34 13.73
N THR A 175 34.43 15.91 13.85
CA THR A 175 34.81 14.52 14.12
C THR A 175 35.15 14.20 15.58
N ALA A 176 35.22 15.20 16.46
CA ALA A 176 35.46 15.01 17.89
C ALA A 176 34.24 15.38 18.75
N ASN A 177 33.30 14.43 18.95
CA ASN A 177 32.49 14.42 20.17
C ASN A 177 31.89 13.04 20.49
N SER A 178 32.75 12.15 20.99
CA SER A 178 32.36 11.07 21.91
C SER A 178 33.12 11.23 23.22
N SER A 179 32.80 12.27 24.00
CA SER A 179 32.87 12.34 25.48
C SER A 179 32.96 13.79 25.98
N GLY A 180 31.84 14.37 26.43
CA GLY A 180 31.85 15.69 27.06
C GLY A 180 30.52 16.41 26.96
N ASN A 181 29.77 16.38 28.05
CA ASN A 181 28.39 16.83 28.15
C ASN A 181 28.28 18.37 28.19
N SER A 182 27.81 19.03 27.12
CA SER A 182 26.93 20.22 27.18
C SER A 182 26.42 20.67 25.80
N GLY A 183 25.10 20.59 25.58
CA GLY A 183 24.34 21.56 24.77
C GLY A 183 24.12 21.25 23.28
N THR A 184 22.86 20.94 22.95
CA THR A 184 22.23 20.77 21.61
C THR A 184 22.55 19.46 20.89
N SER A 185 21.57 18.55 20.83
CA SER A 185 21.71 17.33 20.05
C SER A 185 21.45 17.66 18.58
N THR A 186 22.33 17.21 17.69
CA THR A 186 22.23 17.42 16.23
C THR A 186 21.23 16.47 15.56
N LYS A 187 20.30 15.88 16.33
CA LYS A 187 19.33 14.93 15.80
C LYS A 187 18.20 15.70 15.10
N LYS A 188 17.75 15.21 13.94
CA LYS A 188 16.82 15.92 13.02
C LYS A 188 15.52 16.39 13.67
N LEU A 189 15.08 15.72 14.73
CA LEU A 189 13.84 16.02 15.46
C LEU A 189 14.11 16.37 16.92
N ASP A 190 15.29 16.88 17.27
CA ASP A 190 15.60 17.23 18.67
C ASP A 190 14.56 18.19 19.26
N GLY A 191 14.00 17.80 20.41
CA GLY A 191 12.96 18.56 21.12
C GLY A 191 11.62 18.65 20.38
N LYS A 192 11.46 18.00 19.22
CA LYS A 192 10.21 17.98 18.45
C LYS A 192 9.23 16.98 19.01
N PHE A 193 7.96 17.35 19.09
CA PHE A 193 6.92 16.47 19.59
C PHE A 193 6.31 15.65 18.46
N VAL A 194 6.42 14.32 18.57
CA VAL A 194 6.01 13.36 17.55
C VAL A 194 4.90 12.47 18.10
N VAL A 195 3.86 12.27 17.29
CA VAL A 195 2.77 11.34 17.59
C VAL A 195 2.59 10.38 16.43
N SER A 196 2.18 9.15 16.73
CA SER A 196 1.70 8.23 15.70
C SER A 196 0.19 8.11 15.76
N LEU A 197 -0.44 7.92 14.60
CA LEU A 197 -1.80 7.45 14.42
C LEU A 197 -1.72 6.17 13.57
N GLY A 198 -2.23 5.06 14.09
CA GLY A 198 -2.20 3.76 13.43
C GLY A 198 -3.28 2.86 14.00
N ASP A 199 -3.61 1.76 13.33
CA ASP A 199 -4.67 0.88 13.81
C ASP A 199 -4.14 -0.22 14.75
N SER A 200 -2.94 -0.72 14.48
CA SER A 200 -2.39 -1.91 15.14
C SER A 200 -1.01 -1.68 15.76
N HIS A 201 -0.38 -0.54 15.47
CA HIS A 201 0.99 -0.25 15.91
C HIS A 201 1.13 0.88 16.92
N MET A 202 0.02 1.40 17.47
CA MET A 202 0.00 2.56 18.38
C MET A 202 0.78 2.36 19.70
N ASN A 203 0.80 1.16 20.27
CA ASN A 203 1.49 0.89 21.55
C ASN A 203 2.66 -0.07 21.39
N GLN A 204 3.41 0.06 20.30
CA GLN A 204 4.49 -0.84 19.95
C GLN A 204 5.87 -0.17 20.09
N PRO A 205 6.95 -0.93 20.33
CA PRO A 205 8.29 -0.38 20.59
C PRO A 205 8.92 0.47 19.47
N TRP A 206 8.33 0.52 18.27
CA TRP A 206 8.89 1.25 17.14
C TRP A 206 8.86 2.77 17.35
N LEU A 207 7.80 3.35 17.94
CA LEU A 207 7.70 4.80 18.12
C LEU A 207 8.72 5.31 19.16
N PRO A 208 8.88 4.67 20.34
CA PRO A 208 9.98 4.98 21.25
C PRO A 208 11.37 4.87 20.60
N ALA A 209 11.61 3.84 19.79
CA ALA A 209 12.88 3.66 19.07
C ALA A 209 13.11 4.79 18.05
N PHE A 210 12.09 5.12 17.24
CA PHE A 210 12.12 6.24 16.30
C PHE A 210 12.43 7.56 17.01
N CYS A 211 11.74 7.85 18.12
CA CYS A 211 11.98 9.09 18.88
C CYS A 211 13.38 9.13 19.48
N THR A 212 13.88 8.00 20.00
CA THR A 212 15.24 7.90 20.53
C THR A 212 16.29 8.14 19.44
N ALA A 213 16.10 7.55 18.26
CA ALA A 213 17.02 7.69 17.12
C ALA A 213 17.02 9.13 16.56
N THR A 214 15.85 9.76 16.47
CA THR A 214 15.66 11.10 15.87
C THR A 214 15.79 12.27 16.86
N GLY A 215 15.87 12.02 18.17
CA GLY A 215 15.89 13.05 19.20
C GLY A 215 14.51 13.63 19.55
N ALA A 216 13.45 13.11 18.94
CA ALA A 216 12.09 13.53 19.23
C ALA A 216 11.66 13.20 20.66
N SER A 217 10.74 14.01 21.19
CA SER A 217 10.09 13.76 22.46
C SER A 217 8.98 12.72 22.30
N TYR A 218 9.11 11.60 23.02
CA TYR A 218 8.06 10.59 23.16
C TYR A 218 7.31 10.76 24.48
N SER A 219 5.99 10.57 24.46
CA SER A 219 5.16 10.54 25.67
C SER A 219 4.21 9.35 25.65
N SER A 220 4.49 8.35 26.49
CA SER A 220 3.58 7.21 26.70
C SER A 220 2.24 7.64 27.30
N THR A 221 2.20 8.72 28.09
CA THR A 221 0.96 9.28 28.64
C THR A 221 0.02 9.75 27.54
N ILE A 222 0.55 10.43 26.53
CA ILE A 222 -0.27 10.90 25.39
C ILE A 222 -0.75 9.70 24.60
N GLN A 223 0.14 8.76 24.30
CA GLN A 223 -0.22 7.55 23.57
C GLN A 223 -1.36 6.79 24.26
N GLN A 224 -1.29 6.64 25.59
CA GLN A 224 -2.34 6.02 26.38
C GLN A 224 -3.63 6.85 26.39
N TYR A 225 -3.54 8.18 26.51
CA TYR A 225 -4.70 9.06 26.42
C TYR A 225 -5.45 8.87 25.09
N LEU A 226 -4.74 8.80 23.96
CA LEU A 226 -5.35 8.55 22.65
C LEU A 226 -6.08 7.20 22.61
N ILE A 227 -5.50 6.16 23.22
CA ILE A 227 -6.10 4.81 23.31
C ILE A 227 -7.38 4.82 24.15
N ASP A 228 -7.36 5.53 25.27
CA ASP A 228 -8.46 5.57 26.24
C ASP A 228 -9.62 6.46 25.76
N HIS A 229 -9.34 7.48 24.94
CA HIS A 229 -10.33 8.49 24.51
C HIS A 229 -10.76 8.34 23.05
N LYS A 230 -10.26 7.32 22.32
CA LYS A 230 -10.77 7.02 20.98
C LYS A 230 -12.18 6.40 21.08
N PRO A 231 -13.18 6.91 20.35
CA PRO A 231 -14.46 6.23 20.26
C PRO A 231 -14.31 4.91 19.47
N ASP A 232 -15.17 3.93 19.75
CA ASP A 232 -15.20 2.66 19.02
C ASP A 232 -15.74 2.85 17.59
N TYR A 233 -14.83 3.13 16.66
CA TYR A 233 -15.11 3.21 15.23
C TYR A 233 -14.27 2.18 14.47
N TYR A 234 -14.80 1.54 13.43
CA TYR A 234 -14.08 0.51 12.67
C TYR A 234 -12.89 1.05 11.85
N ASP A 235 -11.78 0.30 11.81
CA ASP A 235 -10.58 0.50 10.97
C ASP A 235 -10.02 1.94 11.02
N THR A 236 -10.04 2.66 9.90
CA THR A 236 -9.70 4.10 9.81
C THR A 236 -10.50 5.02 10.72
N GLY A 237 -11.67 4.58 11.19
CA GLY A 237 -12.42 5.23 12.25
C GLY A 237 -11.64 5.32 13.56
N HIS A 238 -10.85 4.30 13.91
CA HIS A 238 -9.97 4.33 15.09
C HIS A 238 -8.93 5.45 14.95
N MET A 239 -8.30 5.59 13.78
CA MET A 239 -7.34 6.65 13.50
C MET A 239 -7.96 8.04 13.57
N MET A 240 -9.19 8.21 13.07
CA MET A 240 -9.95 9.45 13.23
C MET A 240 -10.28 9.72 14.71
N GLY A 241 -10.59 8.69 15.49
CA GLY A 241 -10.75 8.79 16.94
C GLY A 241 -9.48 9.29 17.63
N TYR A 242 -8.32 8.71 17.28
CA TYR A 242 -7.01 9.14 17.77
C TYR A 242 -6.70 10.60 17.40
N ALA A 243 -6.98 11.02 16.16
CA ALA A 243 -6.76 12.41 15.74
C ALA A 243 -7.58 13.42 16.56
N LYS A 244 -8.80 13.06 16.97
CA LYS A 244 -9.66 13.91 17.81
C LYS A 244 -9.19 13.98 19.24
N ALA A 245 -8.90 12.82 19.84
CA ALA A 245 -8.31 12.76 21.16
C ALA A 245 -7.00 13.57 21.20
N LEU A 246 -6.20 13.52 20.13
CA LEU A 246 -4.99 14.33 20.03
C LEU A 246 -5.31 15.83 20.00
N LYS A 247 -6.32 16.25 19.23
CA LYS A 247 -6.75 17.65 19.17
C LYS A 247 -7.22 18.16 20.54
N GLU A 248 -8.04 17.37 21.23
CA GLU A 248 -8.54 17.66 22.57
C GLU A 248 -7.37 17.79 23.56
N TYR A 249 -6.52 16.77 23.63
CA TYR A 249 -5.35 16.77 24.49
C TYR A 249 -4.44 17.99 24.24
N CYS A 250 -4.15 18.29 22.97
CA CYS A 250 -3.32 19.43 22.59
C CYS A 250 -3.94 20.76 23.01
N SER A 251 -5.26 20.91 22.87
CA SER A 251 -5.99 22.11 23.29
C SER A 251 -5.96 22.28 24.82
N GLU A 252 -6.18 21.20 25.57
CA GLU A 252 -6.21 21.23 27.04
C GLU A 252 -4.83 21.44 27.66
N ASN A 253 -3.78 20.93 27.02
CA ASN A 253 -2.41 20.92 27.57
C ASN A 253 -1.48 21.90 26.87
N ASN A 254 -2.01 22.75 25.98
CA ASN A 254 -1.25 23.71 25.17
C ASN A 254 -0.03 23.07 24.48
N LYS A 255 -0.25 21.91 23.84
CA LYS A 255 0.81 21.15 23.16
C LYS A 255 0.77 21.39 21.65
N ILE A 256 1.95 21.60 21.08
CA ILE A 256 2.15 21.71 19.64
C ILE A 256 2.75 20.39 19.16
N VAL A 257 2.15 19.79 18.14
CA VAL A 257 2.66 18.58 17.49
C VAL A 257 3.48 18.99 16.28
N ASP A 258 4.73 18.54 16.18
CA ASP A 258 5.61 18.88 15.05
C ASP A 258 5.48 17.87 13.90
N LEU A 259 5.25 16.60 14.22
CA LEU A 259 5.13 15.51 13.24
C LEU A 259 4.07 14.49 13.68
N ILE A 260 3.20 14.13 12.76
CA ILE A 260 2.28 13.00 12.88
C ILE A 260 2.69 11.93 11.88
N LEU A 261 3.06 10.77 12.41
CA LEU A 261 3.30 9.56 11.63
C LEU A 261 1.97 8.83 11.48
N ILE A 262 1.54 8.63 10.23
CA ILE A 262 0.31 7.92 9.89
C ILE A 262 0.72 6.53 9.43
N GLU A 263 0.43 5.56 10.26
CA GLU A 263 0.58 4.14 9.95
C GLU A 263 -0.74 3.64 9.37
N ASN A 264 -0.70 3.12 8.14
CA ASN A 264 -1.81 2.31 7.65
C ASN A 264 -1.27 1.28 6.65
N THR A 265 -1.58 0.01 6.89
CA THR A 265 -1.28 -1.09 5.97
C THR A 265 -2.53 -1.68 5.31
N HIS A 266 -3.70 -1.13 5.62
CA HIS A 266 -4.97 -1.77 5.37
C HIS A 266 -5.74 -1.11 4.21
N PHE A 267 -6.07 -1.95 3.23
CA PHE A 267 -7.14 -1.92 2.23
C PHE A 267 -7.43 -0.62 1.43
N ILE A 268 -6.51 0.35 1.33
CA ILE A 268 -6.64 1.45 0.35
C ILE A 268 -6.29 0.95 -1.05
N LYS A 269 -7.28 0.53 -1.82
CA LYS A 269 -7.03 0.13 -3.22
C LYS A 269 -6.68 1.34 -4.10
N PRO A 270 -5.82 1.17 -5.12
CA PRO A 270 -5.59 2.17 -6.14
C PRO A 270 -6.93 2.61 -6.73
N SER A 271 -7.19 3.91 -6.69
CA SER A 271 -8.33 4.54 -7.33
C SER A 271 -7.84 5.80 -8.01
N THR A 272 -8.31 6.04 -9.23
CA THR A 272 -8.13 7.32 -9.94
C THR A 272 -9.33 8.25 -9.78
N ASP A 273 -10.40 7.76 -9.15
CA ASP A 273 -11.65 8.49 -9.01
C ASP A 273 -11.69 9.19 -7.64
N PHE A 274 -11.00 10.32 -7.53
CA PHE A 274 -10.93 11.13 -6.30
C PHE A 274 -12.22 11.90 -6.02
N ASN A 275 -13.05 12.08 -7.05
CA ASN A 275 -14.30 12.82 -6.98
C ASN A 275 -15.47 11.96 -6.47
N THR A 276 -15.36 10.63 -6.53
CA THR A 276 -16.37 9.71 -5.99
C THR A 276 -16.38 9.60 -4.48
N PHE A 277 -15.37 10.10 -3.77
CA PHE A 277 -15.25 9.95 -2.32
C PHE A 277 -15.16 11.30 -1.61
N VAL A 278 -16.28 11.72 -1.03
CA VAL A 278 -16.32 12.77 -0.02
C VAL A 278 -15.74 12.23 1.28
N PRO A 279 -14.91 13.04 1.97
CA PRO A 279 -14.23 12.61 3.18
C PRO A 279 -15.26 12.22 4.23
N GLN A 280 -15.02 11.11 4.90
CA GLN A 280 -15.88 10.68 6.01
C GLN A 280 -15.33 11.20 7.32
N ASP A 281 -16.20 11.83 8.11
CA ASP A 281 -15.86 12.24 9.46
C ASP A 281 -16.88 11.66 10.44
N TYR A 282 -16.41 10.68 11.21
CA TYR A 282 -17.19 10.08 12.28
C TYR A 282 -17.58 11.06 13.43
N GLN A 283 -17.23 12.35 13.37
CA GLN A 283 -17.80 13.40 14.24
C GLN A 283 -19.26 13.65 13.87
N ASN A 284 -19.56 13.64 12.57
CA ASN A 284 -20.91 13.76 12.05
C ASN A 284 -21.56 12.38 11.93
N PHE A 285 -21.18 11.47 12.82
CA PHE A 285 -21.80 10.17 12.96
C PHE A 285 -23.19 10.32 13.57
N LYS A 286 -24.16 9.68 12.94
CA LYS A 286 -25.56 9.64 13.37
C LYS A 286 -25.98 8.19 13.47
N LEU A 287 -26.18 7.72 14.69
CA LEU A 287 -26.74 6.39 14.91
C LEU A 287 -28.23 6.43 14.55
N PHE A 288 -28.61 5.62 13.59
CA PHE A 288 -30.01 5.41 13.24
C PHE A 288 -30.74 4.84 14.47
N PRO A 289 -31.91 5.39 14.85
CA PRO A 289 -32.56 5.04 16.12
C PRO A 289 -33.06 3.60 16.18
N THR A 290 -33.30 2.98 15.02
CA THR A 290 -33.83 1.61 14.91
C THR A 290 -32.70 0.62 14.65
N THR A 291 -32.69 -0.46 15.44
CA THR A 291 -31.94 -1.68 15.09
C THR A 291 -32.88 -2.66 14.39
N TYR A 292 -32.52 -3.06 13.17
CA TYR A 292 -33.32 -3.95 12.34
C TYR A 292 -33.13 -5.42 12.74
N ALA A 293 -34.18 -6.22 12.61
CA ALA A 293 -34.11 -7.65 12.95
C ALA A 293 -33.22 -8.45 11.98
N SER A 294 -33.05 -7.96 10.75
CA SER A 294 -32.18 -8.57 9.73
C SER A 294 -31.82 -7.56 8.65
N LEU A 295 -30.82 -7.90 7.84
CA LEU A 295 -30.48 -7.15 6.64
C LEU A 295 -31.69 -7.04 5.67
N GLN A 296 -32.48 -8.10 5.55
CA GLN A 296 -33.66 -8.11 4.70
C GLN A 296 -34.76 -7.18 5.21
N SER A 297 -34.96 -7.14 6.54
CA SER A 297 -35.92 -6.22 7.17
C SER A 297 -35.55 -4.77 6.92
N TYR A 298 -34.24 -4.46 6.91
CA TYR A 298 -33.73 -3.15 6.56
C TYR A 298 -34.01 -2.81 5.09
N TYR A 299 -33.65 -3.69 4.15
CA TYR A 299 -33.86 -3.44 2.72
C TYR A 299 -35.34 -3.26 2.34
N ALA A 300 -36.26 -3.85 3.10
CA ALA A 300 -37.70 -3.69 2.87
C ALA A 300 -38.21 -2.26 3.11
N THR A 301 -37.57 -1.48 3.99
CA THR A 301 -38.04 -0.15 4.40
C THR A 301 -37.01 0.96 4.22
N GLN A 302 -35.77 0.62 3.83
CA GLN A 302 -34.62 1.52 3.84
C GLN A 302 -34.85 2.90 3.21
N ALA A 303 -35.57 2.96 2.08
CA ALA A 303 -35.72 4.19 1.32
C ALA A 303 -36.57 5.21 2.08
N ALA A 304 -37.68 4.75 2.68
CA ALA A 304 -38.56 5.59 3.48
C ALA A 304 -37.93 5.97 4.82
N ASP A 305 -37.36 4.98 5.51
CA ASP A 305 -36.76 5.17 6.83
C ASP A 305 -35.56 6.11 6.79
N LEU A 306 -34.66 5.95 5.80
CA LEU A 306 -33.52 6.83 5.62
C LEU A 306 -33.95 8.25 5.23
N ALA A 307 -34.94 8.40 4.34
CA ALA A 307 -35.47 9.72 3.98
C ALA A 307 -36.08 10.44 5.18
N ALA A 308 -36.88 9.74 6.00
CA ALA A 308 -37.50 10.29 7.19
C ALA A 308 -36.44 10.72 8.23
N TYR A 309 -35.45 9.87 8.50
CA TYR A 309 -34.40 10.21 9.45
C TYR A 309 -33.53 11.38 8.98
N LYS A 310 -33.13 11.42 7.70
CA LYS A 310 -32.37 12.55 7.13
C LYS A 310 -33.08 13.89 7.29
N ALA A 311 -34.41 13.91 7.22
CA ALA A 311 -35.20 15.12 7.40
C ALA A 311 -35.17 15.65 8.84
N THR A 312 -34.80 14.81 9.83
CA THR A 312 -34.62 15.21 11.23
C THR A 312 -33.24 15.80 11.53
N LEU A 313 -32.28 15.59 10.61
CA LEU A 313 -30.89 15.99 10.80
C LEU A 313 -30.64 17.37 10.20
N VAL A 314 -29.77 18.15 10.85
CA VAL A 314 -29.18 19.34 10.24
C VAL A 314 -28.19 18.88 9.16
N PRO A 315 -28.32 19.34 7.90
CA PRO A 315 -27.36 19.00 6.84
C PRO A 315 -25.94 19.42 7.22
N THR A 316 -25.04 18.45 7.27
CA THR A 316 -23.64 18.66 7.64
C THR A 316 -22.73 17.86 6.72
N LEU A 317 -21.62 18.46 6.28
CA LEU A 317 -20.64 17.78 5.44
C LEU A 317 -20.05 16.57 6.17
N LYS A 318 -19.58 15.59 5.40
CA LYS A 318 -18.88 14.40 5.95
C LYS A 318 -19.77 13.54 6.88
N THR A 319 -21.10 13.69 6.83
CA THR A 319 -22.06 12.93 7.66
C THR A 319 -22.07 11.45 7.31
N VAL A 320 -22.06 10.62 8.36
CA VAL A 320 -22.23 9.16 8.28
C VAL A 320 -23.45 8.77 9.10
N ILE A 321 -24.41 8.08 8.49
CA ILE A 321 -25.56 7.47 9.17
C ILE A 321 -25.30 5.97 9.31
N ARG A 322 -25.23 5.48 10.54
CA ARG A 322 -25.06 4.05 10.83
C ARG A 322 -26.39 3.40 11.16
N VAL A 323 -26.70 2.34 10.44
CA VAL A 323 -27.85 1.49 10.66
C VAL A 323 -27.37 0.16 11.22
N ASN A 324 -27.97 -0.25 12.35
CA ASN A 324 -27.69 -1.55 12.95
C ASN A 324 -28.71 -2.58 12.48
N TYR A 325 -28.27 -3.80 12.23
CA TYR A 325 -29.15 -4.94 11.98
C TYR A 325 -28.61 -6.19 12.64
N ASN A 326 -29.48 -7.09 13.08
CA ASN A 326 -29.07 -8.33 13.72
C ASN A 326 -28.89 -9.44 12.67
N THR A 327 -27.86 -10.26 12.87
CA THR A 327 -27.76 -11.58 12.24
C THR A 327 -28.01 -12.62 13.32
N TYR A 328 -29.04 -13.44 13.15
CA TYR A 328 -29.34 -14.54 14.06
C TYR A 328 -28.80 -15.84 13.49
N LYS A 329 -28.05 -16.56 14.32
CA LYS A 329 -27.47 -17.85 13.99
C LYS A 329 -27.96 -18.90 14.98
N THR A 330 -28.54 -19.98 14.47
CA THR A 330 -28.85 -21.18 15.25
C THR A 330 -27.81 -22.25 14.95
N THR A 331 -27.13 -22.72 16.00
CA THR A 331 -26.14 -23.79 15.91
C THR A 331 -26.74 -25.08 16.44
N VAL A 332 -26.73 -26.12 15.62
CA VAL A 332 -27.13 -27.48 15.99
C VAL A 332 -25.86 -28.29 16.20
N SER A 333 -25.65 -28.77 17.41
CA SER A 333 -24.45 -29.51 17.78
C SER A 333 -24.74 -31.00 17.85
N PHE A 334 -23.81 -31.80 17.34
CA PHE A 334 -23.90 -33.25 17.35
C PHE A 334 -22.69 -33.88 18.03
N THR A 335 -22.93 -35.02 18.68
CA THR A 335 -21.91 -35.88 19.27
C THR A 335 -22.18 -37.33 18.89
N SER A 336 -21.17 -38.20 19.10
CA SER A 336 -21.30 -39.64 18.91
C SER A 336 -20.58 -40.36 20.06
N ALA A 337 -21.20 -41.40 20.62
CA ALA A 337 -20.59 -42.21 21.68
C ALA A 337 -19.50 -43.18 21.17
N GLY A 338 -19.30 -43.27 19.86
CA GLY A 338 -18.34 -44.16 19.20
C GLY A 338 -18.49 -44.10 17.68
N THR A 339 -18.03 -45.15 16.99
CA THR A 339 -18.24 -45.30 15.55
C THR A 339 -19.72 -45.44 15.23
N LEU A 340 -20.19 -44.76 14.17
CA LEU A 340 -21.61 -44.78 13.81
C LEU A 340 -21.98 -46.10 13.14
N THR A 341 -23.22 -46.53 13.39
CA THR A 341 -23.82 -47.71 12.77
C THR A 341 -24.72 -47.32 11.61
N ALA A 342 -24.95 -48.26 10.68
CA ALA A 342 -25.78 -48.00 9.52
C ALA A 342 -27.24 -47.69 9.90
N GLY A 343 -27.83 -46.69 9.26
CA GLY A 343 -29.23 -46.31 9.43
C GLY A 343 -29.54 -44.95 8.82
N THR A 344 -30.79 -44.50 8.95
CA THR A 344 -31.21 -43.17 8.48
C THR A 344 -31.37 -42.24 9.67
N VAL A 345 -30.74 -41.08 9.60
CA VAL A 345 -31.00 -39.97 10.53
C VAL A 345 -31.88 -38.94 9.85
N THR A 346 -32.75 -38.29 10.62
CA THR A 346 -33.62 -37.21 10.11
C THR A 346 -33.50 -35.99 11.02
N LEU A 347 -33.07 -34.87 10.43
CA LEU A 347 -33.16 -33.55 11.03
C LEU A 347 -34.45 -32.88 10.55
N THR A 348 -35.27 -32.40 11.47
CA THR A 348 -36.49 -31.68 11.14
C THR A 348 -36.36 -30.22 11.54
N ILE A 349 -36.57 -29.30 10.61
CA ILE A 349 -36.48 -27.85 10.84
C ILE A 349 -37.81 -27.22 10.42
N ASN A 350 -38.51 -26.59 11.36
CA ASN A 350 -39.85 -26.01 11.15
C ASN A 350 -40.84 -26.99 10.48
N GLY A 351 -40.77 -28.27 10.86
CA GLY A 351 -41.60 -29.34 10.33
C GLY A 351 -41.15 -29.95 8.99
N GLN A 352 -40.09 -29.42 8.37
CA GLN A 352 -39.51 -29.98 7.14
C GLN A 352 -38.42 -31.00 7.47
N ASN A 353 -38.46 -32.16 6.82
CA ASN A 353 -37.58 -33.29 7.12
C ASN A 353 -36.40 -33.36 6.15
N PHE A 354 -35.19 -33.50 6.70
CA PHE A 354 -33.93 -33.66 5.99
C PHE A 354 -33.29 -34.97 6.44
N ALA A 355 -33.40 -35.99 5.59
CA ALA A 355 -32.92 -37.33 5.91
C ALA A 355 -31.61 -37.63 5.19
N VAL A 356 -30.67 -38.26 5.90
CA VAL A 356 -29.46 -38.80 5.29
C VAL A 356 -29.22 -40.23 5.79
N ASN A 357 -28.58 -41.03 4.95
CA ASN A 357 -28.18 -42.38 5.32
C ASN A 357 -26.75 -42.33 5.87
N VAL A 358 -26.58 -42.89 7.06
CA VAL A 358 -25.29 -43.14 7.68
C VAL A 358 -24.88 -44.57 7.35
N THR A 359 -23.65 -44.77 6.89
CA THR A 359 -23.09 -46.10 6.65
C THR A 359 -22.29 -46.61 7.84
N ASN A 360 -22.11 -47.93 7.93
CA ASN A 360 -21.41 -48.55 9.06
C ASN A 360 -19.94 -48.13 9.06
N GLY A 361 -19.46 -47.58 10.19
CA GLY A 361 -18.09 -47.11 10.31
C GLY A 361 -17.90 -45.62 10.04
N GLU A 362 -18.94 -44.90 9.64
CA GLU A 362 -18.85 -43.45 9.42
C GLU A 362 -18.47 -42.69 10.70
N THR A 363 -17.69 -41.63 10.50
CA THR A 363 -17.32 -40.69 11.55
C THR A 363 -18.41 -39.64 11.76
N LEU A 364 -18.41 -39.02 12.94
CA LEU A 364 -19.26 -37.84 13.24
C LEU A 364 -19.16 -36.76 12.15
N VAL A 365 -17.94 -36.47 11.69
CA VAL A 365 -17.69 -35.43 10.68
C VAL A 365 -18.37 -35.77 9.36
N GLN A 366 -18.31 -37.03 8.91
CA GLN A 366 -18.94 -37.46 7.66
C GLN A 366 -20.47 -37.36 7.74
N ALA A 367 -21.08 -37.88 8.81
CA ALA A 367 -22.53 -37.85 8.97
C ALA A 367 -23.09 -36.42 9.09
N VAL A 368 -22.41 -35.55 9.85
CA VAL A 368 -22.82 -34.13 9.99
C VAL A 368 -22.59 -33.35 8.69
N THR A 369 -21.53 -33.66 7.94
CA THR A 369 -21.30 -33.05 6.62
C THR A 369 -22.44 -33.42 5.66
N ALA A 370 -22.84 -34.68 5.61
CA ALA A 370 -23.96 -35.12 4.79
C ALA A 370 -25.28 -34.41 5.15
N LEU A 371 -25.56 -34.21 6.45
CA LEU A 371 -26.71 -33.40 6.89
C LEU A 371 -26.59 -31.94 6.45
N ASN A 372 -25.39 -31.37 6.51
CA ASN A 372 -25.12 -29.99 6.15
C ASN A 372 -25.11 -29.73 4.62
N ASP A 373 -25.05 -30.77 3.79
CA ASP A 373 -25.12 -30.63 2.33
C ASP A 373 -26.52 -30.27 1.82
N TRP A 374 -27.55 -30.46 2.66
CA TRP A 374 -28.90 -29.99 2.37
C TRP A 374 -28.95 -28.47 2.21
N ALA A 375 -29.70 -28.01 1.21
CA ALA A 375 -29.97 -26.59 0.96
C ALA A 375 -31.19 -26.13 1.78
N PHE A 376 -31.04 -25.95 3.10
CA PHE A 376 -32.22 -25.75 3.96
C PHE A 376 -33.10 -24.57 3.54
N ASN A 377 -32.53 -23.53 2.94
CA ASN A 377 -33.24 -22.34 2.47
C ASN A 377 -34.23 -22.57 1.32
N GLU A 378 -34.06 -23.63 0.54
CA GLU A 378 -35.01 -24.00 -0.51
C GLU A 378 -36.31 -24.58 0.08
N TYR A 379 -36.28 -25.01 1.35
CA TYR A 379 -37.36 -25.78 1.98
C TYR A 379 -37.86 -25.15 3.28
N VAL A 380 -37.03 -24.38 3.99
CA VAL A 380 -37.32 -23.71 5.25
C VAL A 380 -37.30 -22.20 5.02
N ALA A 381 -38.47 -21.58 5.08
CA ALA A 381 -38.58 -20.14 4.96
C ALA A 381 -37.70 -19.43 6.02
N ASN A 382 -36.90 -18.47 5.54
CA ASN A 382 -36.08 -17.57 6.36
C ASN A 382 -34.87 -18.19 7.08
N TRP A 383 -34.56 -19.48 6.93
CA TRP A 383 -33.39 -20.10 7.56
C TRP A 383 -32.52 -20.79 6.50
N THR A 384 -31.23 -20.47 6.50
CA THR A 384 -30.28 -20.92 5.46
C THR A 384 -28.95 -21.38 6.05
N ASN A 385 -28.27 -22.31 5.39
CA ASN A 385 -26.89 -22.71 5.68
C ASN A 385 -25.94 -22.38 4.52
N TRP A 386 -26.30 -21.48 3.61
CA TRP A 386 -25.54 -21.24 2.37
C TRP A 386 -24.04 -20.95 2.56
N THR A 387 -23.64 -20.34 3.69
CA THR A 387 -22.23 -20.07 4.00
C THR A 387 -21.45 -21.31 4.40
N THR A 388 -22.13 -22.40 4.77
CA THR A 388 -21.54 -23.65 5.27
C THR A 388 -21.93 -24.86 4.44
N LYS A 389 -22.97 -24.80 3.60
CA LYS A 389 -23.43 -25.89 2.72
C LYS A 389 -22.27 -26.46 1.91
N GLY A 390 -22.15 -27.78 1.86
CA GLY A 390 -21.07 -28.44 1.10
C GLY A 390 -19.71 -28.43 1.79
N GLN A 391 -19.57 -27.77 2.95
CA GLN A 391 -18.31 -27.75 3.70
C GLN A 391 -18.23 -28.91 4.68
N THR A 392 -17.03 -29.50 4.79
CA THR A 392 -16.70 -30.48 5.82
C THR A 392 -16.88 -29.87 7.21
N ARG A 393 -17.71 -30.51 8.05
CA ARG A 393 -18.03 -30.02 9.40
C ARG A 393 -17.17 -30.69 10.46
N THR A 394 -15.91 -30.27 10.56
CA THR A 394 -14.93 -30.80 11.53
C THR A 394 -15.33 -30.60 12.99
N SER A 395 -16.20 -29.61 13.27
CA SER A 395 -16.73 -29.30 14.60
C SER A 395 -17.93 -30.13 15.03
N GLY A 396 -18.52 -30.96 14.15
CA GLY A 396 -19.76 -31.68 14.44
C GLY A 396 -20.98 -30.78 14.61
N THR A 397 -20.97 -29.59 13.98
CA THR A 397 -22.08 -28.63 14.07
C THR A 397 -22.68 -28.30 12.71
N ILE A 398 -23.96 -27.93 12.69
CA ILE A 398 -24.64 -27.30 11.56
C ILE A 398 -25.04 -25.88 11.98
N GLU A 399 -24.87 -24.92 11.08
CA GLU A 399 -25.20 -23.51 11.32
C GLU A 399 -26.33 -23.06 10.39
N LEU A 400 -27.39 -22.50 10.98
CA LEU A 400 -28.52 -21.90 10.28
C LEU A 400 -28.51 -20.40 10.54
N ILE A 401 -28.61 -19.59 9.48
CA ILE A 401 -28.63 -18.13 9.51
C ILE A 401 -30.03 -17.66 9.14
N TYR A 402 -30.58 -16.72 9.92
CA TYR A 402 -31.87 -16.11 9.64
C TYR A 402 -31.77 -15.08 8.51
N THR A 403 -32.73 -15.10 7.58
CA THR A 403 -32.80 -14.23 6.39
C THR A 403 -34.17 -13.55 6.20
N GLY A 404 -35.11 -13.74 7.13
CA GLY A 404 -36.45 -13.18 7.01
C GLY A 404 -36.53 -11.69 7.35
N ALA A 405 -37.61 -11.03 6.94
CA ALA A 405 -37.82 -9.59 7.17
C ALA A 405 -38.43 -9.24 8.54
N ASN A 406 -38.77 -10.23 9.36
CA ASN A 406 -39.45 -10.02 10.66
C ASN A 406 -38.49 -10.28 11.83
N ALA A 407 -38.98 -10.09 13.06
CA ALA A 407 -38.26 -10.52 14.25
C ALA A 407 -37.89 -12.01 14.13
N ALA A 408 -36.62 -12.33 14.33
CA ALA A 408 -36.16 -13.71 14.27
C ALA A 408 -36.78 -14.52 15.41
N VAL A 409 -37.35 -15.67 15.05
CA VAL A 409 -37.85 -16.67 15.98
C VAL A 409 -37.01 -17.93 15.77
N GLN A 410 -36.44 -18.46 16.85
CA GLN A 410 -35.62 -19.67 16.82
C GLN A 410 -36.37 -20.77 16.06
N PRO A 411 -35.73 -21.45 15.09
CA PRO A 411 -36.41 -22.48 14.32
C PRO A 411 -36.71 -23.66 15.24
N THR A 412 -37.88 -24.28 15.07
CA THR A 412 -38.20 -25.51 15.78
C THR A 412 -37.38 -26.63 15.18
N ILE A 413 -36.49 -27.23 15.98
CA ILE A 413 -35.60 -28.28 15.54
C ILE A 413 -35.87 -29.55 16.33
N THR A 414 -36.11 -30.65 15.62
CA THR A 414 -36.14 -31.99 16.21
C THR A 414 -35.20 -32.90 15.43
N PHE A 415 -34.70 -33.93 16.09
CA PHE A 415 -33.74 -34.86 15.51
C PHE A 415 -34.11 -36.29 15.86
N ASN A 416 -34.14 -37.15 14.85
CA ASN A 416 -34.30 -38.57 15.00
C ASN A 416 -33.02 -39.28 14.53
N ALA A 417 -32.31 -39.86 15.49
CA ALA A 417 -31.06 -40.59 15.25
C ALA A 417 -31.26 -41.98 14.64
N GLY A 418 -32.48 -42.51 14.64
CA GLY A 418 -32.72 -43.93 14.38
C GLY A 418 -31.87 -44.80 15.31
N SER A 419 -31.18 -45.79 14.72
CA SER A 419 -30.24 -46.69 15.41
C SER A 419 -28.77 -46.31 15.22
N THR A 420 -28.46 -45.16 14.63
CA THR A 420 -27.10 -44.81 14.12
C THR A 420 -26.08 -44.46 15.19
N GLY A 421 -26.54 -44.11 16.40
CA GLY A 421 -25.67 -43.64 17.49
C GLY A 421 -25.25 -42.17 17.41
N LEU A 422 -25.73 -41.42 16.40
CA LEU A 422 -25.56 -39.96 16.32
C LEU A 422 -26.50 -39.28 17.32
N ILE A 423 -26.02 -38.27 18.05
CA ILE A 423 -26.79 -37.58 19.09
C ILE A 423 -26.79 -36.08 18.77
N MET A 424 -27.97 -35.45 18.76
CA MET A 424 -28.06 -33.98 18.79
C MET A 424 -27.91 -33.53 20.24
N SER A 425 -26.81 -32.86 20.55
CA SER A 425 -26.41 -32.53 21.92
C SER A 425 -26.91 -31.16 22.39
N ASP A 426 -27.02 -30.19 21.49
CA ASP A 426 -27.45 -28.83 21.80
C ASP A 426 -28.06 -28.13 20.57
N VAL A 427 -28.98 -27.20 20.83
CA VAL A 427 -29.51 -26.25 19.85
C VAL A 427 -29.50 -24.87 20.49
N SER A 428 -28.51 -24.06 20.12
CA SER A 428 -28.33 -22.72 20.67
C SER A 428 -28.52 -21.65 19.61
N MET A 429 -29.09 -20.51 20.01
CA MET A 429 -29.23 -19.34 19.15
C MET A 429 -28.36 -18.21 19.68
N THR A 430 -27.57 -17.62 18.78
CA THR A 430 -26.76 -16.43 19.03
C THR A 430 -27.19 -15.33 18.08
N ASN A 431 -27.08 -14.08 18.49
CA ASN A 431 -27.22 -12.93 17.59
C ASN A 431 -25.96 -12.08 17.60
N THR A 432 -25.66 -11.49 16.45
CA THR A 432 -24.60 -10.50 16.31
C THR A 432 -25.19 -9.26 15.67
N THR A 433 -25.00 -8.11 16.30
CA THR A 433 -25.34 -6.83 15.69
C THR A 433 -24.29 -6.49 14.64
N ASN A 434 -24.75 -6.29 13.41
CA ASN A 434 -23.98 -5.90 12.26
C ASN A 434 -24.36 -4.46 11.88
N ILE A 435 -23.52 -3.85 11.04
CA ILE A 435 -23.63 -2.44 10.69
C ILE A 435 -23.73 -2.24 9.18
N ILE A 436 -24.42 -1.18 8.80
CA ILE A 436 -24.44 -0.59 7.47
C ILE A 436 -24.24 0.91 7.63
N ASP A 437 -23.33 1.48 6.85
CA ASP A 437 -23.07 2.92 6.88
C ASP A 437 -23.52 3.58 5.57
N TRP A 438 -24.24 4.69 5.70
CA TRP A 438 -24.58 5.60 4.60
C TRP A 438 -23.79 6.88 4.76
N TYR A 439 -23.17 7.33 3.68
CA TYR A 439 -22.37 8.54 3.70
C TYR A 439 -22.91 9.57 2.71
N PHE A 440 -22.94 10.82 3.16
CA PHE A 440 -23.28 11.94 2.30
C PHE A 440 -22.08 12.30 1.42
N ASN A 441 -22.24 12.07 0.11
CA ASN A 441 -21.19 12.16 -0.89
C ASN A 441 -21.24 13.47 -1.70
N SER A 442 -21.33 14.62 -1.02
CA SER A 442 -21.22 15.94 -1.67
C SER A 442 -20.56 16.99 -0.77
N TYR A 443 -19.86 17.95 -1.38
CA TYR A 443 -19.48 19.22 -0.73
C TYR A 443 -20.59 20.29 -0.81
N ASP A 444 -21.64 20.04 -1.61
CA ASP A 444 -22.81 20.90 -1.75
C ASP A 444 -23.95 20.37 -0.87
N LEU A 445 -24.19 21.04 0.25
CA LEU A 445 -25.25 20.68 1.20
C LEU A 445 -26.67 20.79 0.61
N THR A 446 -26.87 21.50 -0.49
CA THR A 446 -28.18 21.55 -1.16
C THR A 446 -28.58 20.20 -1.74
N LYS A 447 -27.61 19.28 -1.92
CA LYS A 447 -27.83 17.89 -2.35
C LYS A 447 -28.28 16.95 -1.24
N TRP A 448 -28.45 17.42 0.00
CA TRP A 448 -28.78 16.58 1.16
C TRP A 448 -30.02 15.70 0.97
N SER A 449 -31.07 16.22 0.33
CA SER A 449 -32.31 15.47 0.10
C SER A 449 -32.22 14.48 -1.06
N ASP A 450 -31.22 14.61 -1.94
CA ASP A 450 -31.06 13.78 -3.12
C ASP A 450 -30.43 12.43 -2.75
N ALA A 451 -31.18 11.34 -2.97
CA ALA A 451 -30.75 10.00 -2.62
C ALA A 451 -29.50 9.54 -3.39
N THR A 452 -29.20 10.09 -4.58
CA THR A 452 -28.01 9.68 -5.35
C THR A 452 -26.71 10.15 -4.72
N TYR A 453 -26.77 11.14 -3.83
CA TYR A 453 -25.62 11.62 -3.05
C TYR A 453 -25.52 10.92 -1.69
N TRP A 454 -26.39 9.96 -1.38
CA TRP A 454 -26.25 9.09 -0.23
C TRP A 454 -25.79 7.73 -0.71
N VAL A 455 -24.53 7.41 -0.44
CA VAL A 455 -23.94 6.19 -0.93
C VAL A 455 -23.86 5.18 0.20
N LEU A 456 -24.25 3.96 -0.11
CA LEU A 456 -24.23 2.81 0.79
C LEU A 456 -22.82 2.21 0.85
N SER A 457 -22.33 1.93 2.04
CA SER A 457 -21.17 1.06 2.26
C SER A 457 -21.63 -0.25 2.90
N GLN A 458 -21.68 -1.32 2.10
CA GLN A 458 -21.89 -2.68 2.61
C GLN A 458 -20.53 -3.26 3.01
N GLY A 459 -20.28 -3.40 4.31
CA GLY A 459 -19.03 -4.00 4.82
C GLY A 459 -17.93 -2.99 5.20
N GLY A 460 -18.32 -1.75 5.52
CA GLY A 460 -17.38 -0.68 5.90
C GLY A 460 -17.17 0.31 4.78
N SER A 461 -16.89 1.56 5.15
CA SER A 461 -16.48 2.63 4.24
C SER A 461 -15.27 2.22 3.39
N SER A 462 -15.19 2.69 2.14
CA SER A 462 -13.92 2.62 1.42
C SER A 462 -12.88 3.33 2.29
N LEU A 463 -11.81 2.64 2.70
CA LEU A 463 -10.77 3.24 3.55
C LEU A 463 -10.16 4.50 2.93
N TYR A 464 -10.28 4.67 1.61
CA TYR A 464 -9.94 5.89 0.90
C TYR A 464 -10.70 7.12 1.44
N ALA A 465 -12.03 7.07 1.52
CA ALA A 465 -12.86 8.19 2.00
C ALA A 465 -12.57 8.53 3.47
N CYS A 466 -12.29 7.52 4.29
CA CYS A 466 -11.92 7.72 5.69
C CYS A 466 -10.51 8.28 5.85
N MET A 467 -9.54 7.79 5.07
CA MET A 467 -8.17 8.32 5.09
C MET A 467 -8.15 9.77 4.61
N LYS A 468 -8.94 10.08 3.56
CA LYS A 468 -9.16 11.47 3.12
C LYS A 468 -9.74 12.32 4.25
N GLY A 469 -10.78 11.83 4.94
CA GLY A 469 -11.39 12.51 6.07
C GLY A 469 -10.40 12.77 7.21
N LEU A 470 -9.61 11.75 7.57
CA LEU A 470 -8.54 11.84 8.57
C LEU A 470 -7.53 12.92 8.20
N VAL A 471 -6.99 12.86 6.98
CA VAL A 471 -5.96 13.81 6.54
C VAL A 471 -6.50 15.23 6.46
N GLU A 472 -7.68 15.44 5.89
CA GLU A 472 -8.28 16.78 5.85
C GLU A 472 -8.50 17.32 7.27
N PHE A 473 -9.02 16.50 8.18
CA PHE A 473 -9.15 16.89 9.59
C PHE A 473 -7.80 17.26 10.19
N LEU A 474 -6.74 16.48 9.94
CA LEU A 474 -5.41 16.78 10.45
C LEU A 474 -4.86 18.09 9.87
N GLN A 475 -4.99 18.31 8.56
CA GLN A 475 -4.54 19.55 7.90
C GLN A 475 -5.33 20.78 8.36
N GLU A 476 -6.63 20.64 8.62
CA GLU A 476 -7.49 21.72 9.12
C GLU A 476 -7.11 22.13 10.56
N ASN A 477 -6.77 21.16 11.42
CA ASN A 477 -6.59 21.36 12.86
C ASN A 477 -5.12 21.47 13.31
N PHE A 478 -4.18 20.95 12.52
CA PHE A 478 -2.74 20.91 12.81
C PHE A 478 -1.92 21.54 11.68
N LYS A 479 -2.23 22.80 11.36
CA LYS A 479 -1.76 23.51 10.14
C LYS A 479 -0.23 23.59 9.97
N ASN A 480 0.52 23.53 11.07
CA ASN A 480 1.98 23.63 11.06
C ASN A 480 2.67 22.27 11.28
N THR A 481 1.90 21.19 11.40
CA THR A 481 2.39 19.85 11.70
C THR A 481 2.73 19.13 10.40
N LYS A 482 3.91 18.50 10.35
CA LYS A 482 4.27 17.63 9.23
C LYS A 482 3.47 16.34 9.32
N LEU A 483 2.87 15.91 8.21
CA LEU A 483 2.23 14.61 8.10
C LEU A 483 3.14 13.70 7.28
N VAL A 484 3.36 12.47 7.74
CA VAL A 484 4.10 11.45 7.01
C VAL A 484 3.34 10.14 7.09
N ILE A 485 2.97 9.59 5.94
CA ILE A 485 2.48 8.21 5.85
C ILE A 485 3.70 7.29 5.83
N TRP A 486 3.66 6.17 6.54
CA TRP A 486 4.68 5.14 6.41
C TRP A 486 4.05 3.76 6.26
N THR A 487 4.71 2.89 5.51
CA THR A 487 4.21 1.55 5.16
C THR A 487 5.12 0.47 5.73
N PRO A 488 4.77 -0.15 6.87
CA PRO A 488 5.57 -1.22 7.45
C PRO A 488 5.58 -2.48 6.57
N PRO A 489 6.64 -3.30 6.61
CA PRO A 489 6.70 -4.59 5.94
C PRO A 489 5.58 -5.57 6.38
N ASN A 490 5.06 -6.37 5.44
CA ASN A 490 4.17 -7.50 5.74
C ASN A 490 4.90 -8.84 5.55
N PHE A 491 5.22 -9.50 6.67
CA PHE A 491 5.92 -10.78 6.72
C PHE A 491 5.06 -11.90 7.31
N ASN A 492 3.77 -11.96 6.98
CA ASN A 492 2.91 -13.10 7.35
C ASN A 492 3.30 -14.37 6.59
N ILE A 493 4.31 -15.06 7.09
CA ILE A 493 4.95 -16.19 6.42
C ILE A 493 4.67 -17.46 7.21
N SER A 494 4.09 -18.44 6.51
CA SER A 494 3.99 -19.82 6.99
C SER A 494 5.18 -20.63 6.48
N LEU A 495 5.90 -21.27 7.40
CA LEU A 495 6.97 -22.19 7.07
C LEU A 495 6.42 -23.63 7.00
N VAL A 496 6.82 -24.39 5.97
CA VAL A 496 6.34 -25.78 5.77
C VAL A 496 7.49 -26.78 5.88
N PRO A 497 7.25 -28.02 6.35
CA PRO A 497 8.29 -29.02 6.57
C PRO A 497 8.82 -29.70 5.29
N SER A 498 8.11 -29.59 4.16
CA SER A 498 8.61 -30.03 2.85
C SER A 498 7.81 -29.39 1.73
N ALA A 499 8.45 -28.75 0.75
CA ALA A 499 7.78 -28.30 -0.46
C ALA A 499 8.73 -28.28 -1.67
N SER A 500 8.18 -28.63 -2.84
CA SER A 500 8.92 -28.87 -4.08
C SER A 500 9.40 -27.61 -4.79
N ASN A 501 8.89 -26.42 -4.41
CA ASN A 501 9.20 -25.12 -5.03
C ASN A 501 9.63 -24.07 -3.99
N SER A 502 10.42 -24.46 -2.99
CA SER A 502 10.60 -23.65 -1.79
C SER A 502 12.06 -23.42 -1.43
N TYR A 503 12.33 -22.27 -0.83
CA TYR A 503 13.65 -21.90 -0.34
C TYR A 503 13.88 -22.47 1.04
N LEU A 504 15.09 -23.00 1.25
CA LEU A 504 15.53 -23.50 2.55
C LEU A 504 15.64 -22.35 3.55
N VAL A 505 14.91 -22.46 4.66
CA VAL A 505 15.01 -21.56 5.80
C VAL A 505 15.28 -22.42 7.03
N GLU A 506 16.50 -22.32 7.56
CA GLU A 506 16.79 -22.92 8.86
C GLU A 506 16.11 -22.06 9.92
N SER A 507 15.02 -22.55 10.50
CA SER A 507 14.20 -21.71 11.38
C SER A 507 14.93 -21.41 12.69
N TYR A 508 15.79 -22.32 13.18
CA TYR A 508 16.61 -22.19 14.39
C TYR A 508 17.67 -23.30 14.44
N PRO A 509 18.83 -23.07 15.10
CA PRO A 509 19.72 -24.17 15.50
C PRO A 509 18.93 -25.22 16.30
N GLY A 510 18.76 -26.42 15.73
CA GLY A 510 18.10 -27.57 16.40
C GLY A 510 16.59 -27.72 16.19
N SER A 511 15.92 -26.83 15.43
CA SER A 511 14.46 -26.92 15.18
C SER A 511 14.07 -27.75 13.95
N GLY A 512 15.04 -28.11 13.11
CA GLY A 512 14.83 -28.75 11.81
C GLY A 512 14.91 -27.76 10.64
N ILE A 513 14.90 -28.32 9.43
CA ILE A 513 14.89 -27.56 8.17
C ILE A 513 13.44 -27.29 7.80
N TYR A 514 13.09 -26.02 7.57
CA TYR A 514 11.80 -25.62 7.05
C TYR A 514 11.96 -24.88 5.72
N TYR A 515 10.85 -24.73 5.02
CA TYR A 515 10.82 -24.20 3.68
C TYR A 515 9.87 -23.01 3.60
N PHE A 516 10.31 -21.96 2.90
CA PHE A 516 9.47 -20.85 2.49
C PHE A 516 9.02 -21.04 1.04
N ASP A 517 7.71 -21.15 0.84
CA ASP A 517 7.11 -21.17 -0.50
C ASP A 517 6.77 -19.75 -0.95
N ILE A 518 7.65 -19.17 -1.78
CA ILE A 518 7.49 -17.82 -2.31
C ILE A 518 6.24 -17.71 -3.21
N ASN A 519 5.90 -18.77 -3.93
CA ASN A 519 4.79 -18.76 -4.87
C ASN A 519 3.47 -18.77 -4.10
N ALA A 520 3.38 -19.59 -3.04
CA ALA A 520 2.24 -19.58 -2.14
C ALA A 520 2.08 -18.21 -1.43
N PHE A 521 3.18 -17.57 -1.07
CA PHE A 521 3.16 -16.23 -0.46
C PHE A 521 2.57 -15.17 -1.40
N TYR A 522 3.01 -15.13 -2.66
CA TYR A 522 2.49 -14.16 -3.65
C TYR A 522 1.11 -14.55 -4.21
N ALA A 523 0.77 -15.83 -4.23
CA ALA A 523 -0.58 -16.29 -4.58
C ALA A 523 -1.61 -16.04 -3.47
N ASN A 524 -1.17 -15.72 -2.24
CA ASN A 524 -2.07 -15.41 -1.14
C ASN A 524 -2.79 -14.07 -1.37
N THR A 525 -4.11 -14.13 -1.48
CA THR A 525 -4.97 -12.97 -1.72
C THR A 525 -4.81 -11.87 -0.67
N SER A 526 -4.58 -12.21 0.59
CA SER A 526 -4.37 -11.23 1.67
C SER A 526 -3.05 -10.46 1.49
N ASN A 527 -1.98 -11.14 1.11
CA ASN A 527 -0.69 -10.48 0.81
C ASN A 527 -0.81 -9.60 -0.44
N ALA A 528 -1.46 -10.09 -1.50
CA ALA A 528 -1.72 -9.31 -2.72
C ALA A 528 -2.53 -8.04 -2.43
N ASN A 529 -3.52 -8.12 -1.53
CA ASN A 529 -4.30 -6.96 -1.09
C ASN A 529 -3.45 -5.90 -0.38
N ILE A 530 -2.45 -6.31 0.41
CA ILE A 530 -1.55 -5.37 1.12
C ILE A 530 -0.64 -4.64 0.13
N PHE A 531 -0.03 -5.35 -0.83
CA PHE A 531 0.80 -4.69 -1.86
C PHE A 531 -0.01 -3.72 -2.72
N THR A 532 -1.23 -4.11 -3.08
CA THR A 532 -2.19 -3.22 -3.73
C THR A 532 -2.49 -2.00 -2.86
N SER A 533 -2.58 -2.18 -1.54
CA SER A 533 -2.83 -1.10 -0.60
C SER A 533 -1.69 -0.08 -0.50
N TYR A 534 -0.44 -0.54 -0.55
CA TYR A 534 0.71 0.37 -0.60
C TYR A 534 0.70 1.26 -1.84
N GLU A 535 0.35 0.72 -3.00
CA GLU A 535 0.23 1.51 -4.23
C GLU A 535 -0.93 2.52 -4.15
N GLY A 536 -2.06 2.16 -3.56
CA GLY A 536 -3.15 3.10 -3.30
C GLY A 536 -2.77 4.21 -2.32
N LEU A 537 -1.99 3.90 -1.28
CA LEU A 537 -1.48 4.89 -0.32
C LEU A 537 -0.52 5.89 -0.96
N LYS A 538 0.31 5.47 -1.92
CA LYS A 538 1.20 6.38 -2.66
C LYS A 538 0.40 7.38 -3.48
N ILE A 539 -0.55 6.89 -4.27
CA ILE A 539 -1.47 7.73 -5.04
C ILE A 539 -2.20 8.71 -4.12
N PHE A 540 -2.73 8.22 -2.99
CA PHE A 540 -3.40 9.05 -2.00
C PHE A 540 -2.47 10.12 -1.41
N ALA A 541 -1.24 9.75 -1.03
CA ALA A 541 -0.25 10.66 -0.45
C ALA A 541 0.12 11.79 -1.43
N ASP A 542 0.30 11.46 -2.71
CA ASP A 542 0.59 12.45 -3.76
C ASP A 542 -0.55 13.45 -3.91
N LEU A 543 -1.81 12.99 -3.92
CA LEU A 543 -2.98 13.87 -4.00
C LEU A 543 -3.14 14.79 -2.81
N MET A 544 -2.92 14.26 -1.61
CA MET A 544 -3.05 15.04 -0.37
C MET A 544 -1.80 15.86 -0.05
N ARG A 545 -0.76 15.77 -0.89
CA ARG A 545 0.56 16.42 -0.72
C ARG A 545 1.22 16.05 0.60
N ILE A 546 1.26 14.76 0.88
CA ILE A 546 1.85 14.17 2.09
C ILE A 546 3.05 13.31 1.70
N ARG A 547 4.12 13.38 2.48
CA ARG A 547 5.29 12.50 2.29
C ARG A 547 4.92 11.07 2.67
N ILE A 548 5.34 10.11 1.85
CA ILE A 548 5.27 8.68 2.18
C ILE A 548 6.67 8.10 2.36
N ILE A 549 6.84 7.23 3.37
CA ILE A 549 8.05 6.43 3.57
C ILE A 549 7.72 4.95 3.36
N GLU A 550 8.36 4.35 2.36
CA GLU A 550 8.14 2.96 1.95
C GLU A 550 9.06 1.99 2.72
N LEU A 551 8.90 1.90 4.05
CA LEU A 551 9.74 1.04 4.89
C LEU A 551 9.72 -0.42 4.42
N HIS A 552 8.58 -0.92 3.93
CA HIS A 552 8.45 -2.27 3.35
C HIS A 552 9.45 -2.57 2.21
N LYS A 553 9.93 -1.55 1.46
CA LYS A 553 10.93 -1.72 0.39
C LYS A 553 12.37 -1.53 0.86
N LEU A 554 12.55 -0.83 1.98
CA LEU A 554 13.84 -0.31 2.42
C LEU A 554 14.32 -0.94 3.73
N THR A 555 13.53 -1.83 4.32
CA THR A 555 13.90 -2.57 5.51
C THR A 555 15.07 -3.51 5.24
N LYS A 556 15.94 -3.70 6.24
CA LYS A 556 17.03 -4.69 6.19
C LYS A 556 16.52 -6.11 6.47
N LEU A 557 15.25 -6.26 6.86
CA LEU A 557 14.61 -7.56 7.05
C LEU A 557 14.28 -8.22 5.72
N ASN A 558 14.56 -9.51 5.64
CA ASN A 558 14.21 -10.38 4.53
C ASN A 558 13.93 -11.80 5.04
N TYR A 559 13.47 -12.67 4.13
CA TYR A 559 13.06 -14.05 4.43
C TYR A 559 14.15 -14.92 5.09
N TYR A 560 15.41 -14.51 5.03
CA TYR A 560 16.55 -15.25 5.59
C TYR A 560 16.95 -14.78 6.99
N ASN A 561 16.57 -13.58 7.43
CA ASN A 561 17.02 -13.01 8.71
C ASN A 561 15.88 -12.61 9.66
N LEU A 562 14.62 -12.79 9.26
CA LEU A 562 13.47 -12.37 10.07
C LEU A 562 13.18 -13.30 11.26
N PHE A 563 13.45 -14.60 11.12
CA PHE A 563 13.21 -15.61 12.16
C PHE A 563 14.48 -15.99 12.92
N PRO A 564 14.34 -16.32 14.23
CA PRO A 564 13.23 -15.94 15.12
C PRO A 564 13.16 -14.48 15.50
N THR A 565 14.27 -13.78 15.38
CA THR A 565 14.58 -12.64 16.24
C THR A 565 13.54 -11.53 16.12
N TYR A 566 12.98 -11.36 14.93
CA TYR A 566 12.11 -10.23 14.62
C TYR A 566 10.65 -10.62 14.44
N TYR A 567 10.34 -11.89 14.18
CA TYR A 567 8.99 -12.37 13.85
C TYR A 567 8.70 -13.77 14.38
N SER A 568 7.41 -14.03 14.63
CA SER A 568 6.86 -15.38 14.83
C SER A 568 6.24 -15.90 13.53
N GLN A 569 6.23 -17.22 13.33
CA GLN A 569 5.62 -17.81 12.14
C GLN A 569 4.13 -17.47 12.05
N ASN A 570 3.63 -17.28 10.83
CA ASN A 570 2.23 -16.96 10.51
C ASN A 570 1.66 -15.80 11.34
N ASN A 571 2.47 -14.75 11.56
CA ASN A 571 2.08 -13.56 12.28
C ASN A 571 2.48 -12.32 11.49
N VAL A 572 1.52 -11.41 11.28
CA VAL A 572 1.77 -10.10 10.66
C VAL A 572 2.53 -9.16 11.59
N HIS A 573 2.42 -9.37 12.91
CA HIS A 573 3.04 -8.51 13.92
C HIS A 573 4.46 -8.99 14.26
N PRO A 574 5.48 -8.12 14.17
CA PRO A 574 6.81 -8.44 14.63
C PRO A 574 6.86 -8.61 16.15
N LEU A 575 7.92 -9.26 16.62
CA LEU A 575 8.33 -9.24 18.02
C LEU A 575 8.83 -7.83 18.41
N ALA A 576 9.01 -7.58 19.70
CA ALA A 576 9.49 -6.29 20.21
C ALA A 576 10.79 -5.82 19.53
N ALA A 577 11.72 -6.74 19.24
CA ALA A 577 12.95 -6.44 18.52
C ALA A 577 12.70 -6.03 17.06
N GLY A 578 11.71 -6.62 16.39
CA GLY A 578 11.32 -6.24 15.03
C GLY A 578 10.69 -4.85 14.99
N TYR A 579 9.80 -4.53 15.94
CA TYR A 579 9.28 -3.18 16.08
C TYR A 579 10.37 -2.15 16.36
N ALA A 580 11.30 -2.42 17.28
CA ALA A 580 12.40 -1.51 17.56
C ALA A 580 13.29 -1.27 16.33
N LEU A 581 13.55 -2.33 15.53
CA LEU A 581 14.27 -2.20 14.27
C LEU A 581 13.52 -1.31 13.27
N TRP A 582 12.20 -1.51 13.10
CA TRP A 582 11.38 -0.64 12.26
C TRP A 582 11.48 0.83 12.66
N GLY A 583 11.45 1.12 13.95
CA GLY A 583 11.60 2.49 14.46
C GLY A 583 12.93 3.13 14.08
N ASN A 584 14.02 2.37 14.21
CA ASN A 584 15.36 2.84 13.83
C ASN A 584 15.50 3.02 12.31
N GLU A 585 15.01 2.08 11.50
CA GLU A 585 15.09 2.19 10.04
C GLU A 585 14.19 3.32 9.51
N LEU A 586 13.02 3.52 10.11
CA LEU A 586 12.17 4.66 9.79
C LEU A 586 12.86 5.99 10.13
N ALA A 587 13.63 6.04 11.21
CA ALA A 587 14.41 7.21 11.60
C ALA A 587 15.56 7.50 10.61
N ASP A 588 16.25 6.47 10.12
CA ASP A 588 17.29 6.61 9.09
C ASP A 588 16.72 7.17 7.77
N LEU A 589 15.51 6.77 7.41
CA LEU A 589 14.83 7.17 6.18
C LEU A 589 14.17 8.57 6.25
N TYR A 590 13.85 9.05 7.45
CA TYR A 590 13.23 10.36 7.66
C TYR A 590 14.23 11.49 7.41
#